data_AF-A0AAW1GF17-F1
#
_entry.id   AF-A0AAW1GF17-F1
#
_cell.length_a   1.000
_cell.length_b   1.000
_cell.length_c   1.000
_cell.angle_alpha   90.00
_cell.angle_beta   90.00
_cell.angle_gamma   90.00
#
_symmetry.space_group_name_H-M   'P 1'
#
loop_
_entity.id
_entity.type
_entity.pdbx_description
1 polymer ?
#
loop_
_entity_poly.entity_id
_entity_poly.type
_entity_poly.pdbx_seq_one_letter_code
_entity_poly.pdbx_strand_id
1 'polypeptide(L)'
;MLIRLNYPQEELQQFFSAAVGKELSFVEYIEQNWDKYATLQEFADAMHLSMRQFTRRFQALYNNSPYQWILDQKSRRIHRELIYTQKTLARISSEQHFKSVSHFNVFCKIHLGQTPGAIRKDRDIKLKKGEEKDGERDKRERKNLHANN
;
A
#
# COMPACT_ATOMS: atom_id res chain seq x y z
N MET A 1 8.89 -8.77 -36.62
CA MET A 1 8.62 -9.88 -35.66
C MET A 1 9.65 -10.98 -35.92
N LEU A 2 10.89 -10.81 -35.43
CA LEU A 2 11.97 -11.81 -35.60
C LEU A 2 12.84 -11.84 -34.33
N ILE A 3 12.34 -12.46 -33.27
CA ILE A 3 13.17 -12.98 -32.17
C ILE A 3 12.81 -14.46 -32.03
N ARG A 4 13.18 -15.24 -33.04
CA ARG A 4 13.12 -16.72 -33.04
C ARG A 4 14.43 -17.31 -33.56
N LEU A 5 15.55 -16.62 -33.33
CA LEU A 5 16.87 -17.14 -33.67
C LEU A 5 17.52 -17.68 -32.39
N ASN A 6 17.29 -18.97 -32.17
CA ASN A 6 18.25 -19.95 -31.67
C ASN A 6 19.28 -19.45 -30.63
N TYR A 7 18.80 -18.96 -29.49
CA TYR A 7 19.64 -18.76 -28.31
C TYR A 7 19.41 -19.97 -27.38
N PRO A 8 20.46 -20.70 -26.96
CA PRO A 8 20.30 -21.81 -26.03
C PRO A 8 19.72 -21.30 -24.70
N GLN A 9 18.76 -22.05 -24.13
CA GLN A 9 18.02 -21.68 -22.93
C GLN A 9 18.95 -21.32 -21.75
N GLU A 10 20.14 -21.93 -21.69
CA GLU A 10 21.14 -21.71 -20.65
C GLU A 10 21.74 -20.29 -20.71
N GLU A 11 22.06 -19.78 -21.91
CA GLU A 11 22.58 -18.41 -22.06
C GLU A 11 21.48 -17.36 -21.83
N LEU A 12 20.24 -17.65 -22.25
CA LEU A 12 19.07 -16.83 -21.90
C LEU A 12 18.88 -16.79 -20.37
N GLN A 13 18.96 -17.94 -19.68
CA GLN A 13 18.85 -18.00 -18.23
C GLN A 13 20.02 -17.30 -17.53
N GLN A 14 21.24 -17.35 -18.04
CA GLN A 14 22.38 -16.64 -17.45
C GLN A 14 22.29 -15.12 -17.65
N PHE A 15 21.82 -14.68 -18.82
CA PHE A 15 21.57 -13.27 -19.12
C PHE A 15 20.40 -12.71 -18.30
N PHE A 16 19.27 -13.43 -18.23
CA PHE A 16 18.13 -13.03 -17.44
C PHE A 16 18.38 -13.19 -15.94
N SER A 17 19.09 -14.22 -15.46
CA SER A 17 19.40 -14.32 -14.02
C SER A 17 20.29 -13.18 -13.54
N ALA A 18 21.26 -12.73 -14.34
CA ALA A 18 22.12 -11.60 -13.98
C ALA A 18 21.41 -10.25 -14.09
N ALA A 19 20.58 -10.04 -15.12
CA ALA A 19 19.85 -8.79 -15.34
C ALA A 19 18.59 -8.69 -14.48
N VAL A 20 17.73 -9.71 -14.52
CA VAL A 20 16.48 -9.80 -13.75
C VAL A 20 16.78 -10.04 -12.26
N GLY A 21 17.78 -10.85 -11.90
CA GLY A 21 18.13 -11.09 -10.49
C GLY A 21 18.65 -9.84 -9.77
N LYS A 22 19.36 -8.95 -10.47
CA LYS A 22 19.77 -7.65 -9.91
C LYS A 22 18.57 -6.71 -9.74
N GLU A 23 17.61 -6.71 -10.65
CA GLU A 23 16.41 -5.86 -10.55
C GLU A 23 15.41 -6.39 -9.51
N LEU A 24 15.20 -7.70 -9.43
CA LEU A 24 14.38 -8.35 -8.41
C LEU A 24 14.92 -8.08 -7.01
N SER A 25 16.23 -8.24 -6.78
CA SER A 25 16.83 -7.93 -5.48
C SER A 25 16.69 -6.46 -5.08
N PHE A 26 16.62 -5.54 -6.04
CA PHE A 26 16.37 -4.12 -5.78
C PHE A 26 14.91 -3.88 -5.36
N VAL A 27 13.95 -4.45 -6.10
CA VAL A 27 12.50 -4.35 -5.79
C VAL A 27 12.19 -4.99 -4.44
N GLU A 28 12.66 -6.21 -4.20
CA GLU A 28 12.46 -6.94 -2.94
C GLU A 28 13.01 -6.16 -1.75
N TYR A 29 14.22 -5.59 -1.89
CA TYR A 29 14.81 -4.76 -0.86
C TYR A 29 13.96 -3.53 -0.57
N ILE A 30 13.43 -2.88 -1.62
CA ILE A 30 12.58 -1.72 -1.47
C ILE A 30 11.29 -2.06 -0.72
N GLU A 31 10.60 -3.11 -1.15
CA GLU A 31 9.32 -3.52 -0.58
C GLU A 31 9.44 -3.94 0.89
N GLN A 32 10.57 -4.53 1.28
CA GLN A 32 10.83 -4.95 2.66
C GLN A 32 11.29 -3.82 3.58
N ASN A 33 11.95 -2.78 3.05
CA ASN A 33 12.66 -1.78 3.86
C ASN A 33 12.18 -0.33 3.69
N TRP A 34 11.16 -0.04 2.89
CA TRP A 34 10.72 1.34 2.64
C TRP A 34 10.30 2.13 3.89
N ASP A 35 9.88 1.45 4.96
CA ASP A 35 9.47 2.08 6.23
C ASP A 35 10.61 2.15 7.27
N LYS A 36 11.80 1.62 6.93
CA LYS A 36 12.94 1.52 7.86
C LYS A 36 13.82 2.78 7.86
N TYR A 37 13.83 3.53 6.77
CA TYR A 37 14.71 4.70 6.58
C TYR A 37 13.92 6.00 6.71
N ALA A 38 14.50 7.00 7.38
CA ALA A 38 13.85 8.28 7.61
C ALA A 38 13.93 9.18 6.36
N THR A 39 14.98 9.02 5.55
CA THR A 39 15.19 9.81 4.35
C THR A 39 15.48 8.95 3.12
N LEU A 40 15.23 9.52 1.95
CA LEU A 40 15.54 8.86 0.68
C LEU A 40 17.04 8.71 0.45
N GLN A 41 17.84 9.61 1.05
CA GLN A 41 19.29 9.55 1.01
C GLN A 41 19.81 8.33 1.79
N GLU A 42 19.34 8.14 3.02
CA GLU A 42 19.67 6.95 3.82
C GLU A 42 19.30 5.66 3.11
N PHE A 43 18.19 5.67 2.36
CA PHE A 43 17.77 4.52 1.58
C PHE A 43 18.72 4.22 0.42
N ALA A 44 19.15 5.26 -0.31
CA ALA A 44 20.14 5.11 -1.38
C ALA A 44 21.49 4.63 -0.83
N ASP A 45 21.92 5.20 0.31
CA ASP A 45 23.17 4.85 0.98
C ASP A 45 23.17 3.40 1.48
N ALA A 46 22.05 2.92 2.01
CA ALA A 46 21.88 1.52 2.43
C ALA A 46 21.98 0.51 1.28
N MET A 47 21.74 0.95 0.04
CA MET A 47 21.91 0.14 -1.16
C MET A 47 23.26 0.38 -1.85
N HIS A 48 24.15 1.17 -1.23
CA HIS A 48 25.43 1.61 -1.78
C HIS A 48 25.29 2.31 -3.15
N LEU A 49 24.21 3.06 -3.35
CA LEU A 49 23.92 3.81 -4.57
C LEU A 49 23.98 5.31 -4.31
N SER A 50 24.52 6.07 -5.26
CA SER A 50 24.28 7.51 -5.27
C SER A 50 22.80 7.81 -5.48
N MET A 51 22.34 8.94 -4.96
CA MET A 51 20.94 9.40 -5.11
C MET A 51 20.48 9.46 -6.58
N ARG A 52 21.39 9.83 -7.49
CA ARG A 52 21.13 9.84 -8.94
C ARG A 52 20.92 8.44 -9.50
N GLN A 53 21.76 7.48 -9.12
CA GLN A 53 21.62 6.08 -9.56
C GLN A 53 20.34 5.47 -9.00
N PHE A 54 20.06 5.68 -7.72
CA PHE A 54 18.86 5.21 -7.05
C PHE A 54 17.60 5.76 -7.74
N THR A 55 17.50 7.08 -7.92
CA THR A 55 16.33 7.71 -8.55
C THR A 55 16.10 7.20 -9.97
N ARG A 56 17.16 7.12 -10.79
CA ARG A 56 17.07 6.62 -12.17
C ARG A 56 16.55 5.17 -12.20
N ARG A 57 17.10 4.32 -11.33
CA ARG A 57 16.72 2.91 -11.25
C ARG A 57 15.29 2.73 -10.76
N PHE A 58 14.90 3.51 -9.76
CA PHE A 58 13.54 3.52 -9.23
C PHE A 58 12.51 3.95 -10.27
N GLN A 59 12.80 5.03 -11.01
CA GLN A 59 11.93 5.51 -12.08
C GLN A 59 11.80 4.50 -13.21
N ALA A 60 12.87 3.78 -13.56
CA ALA A 60 12.82 2.71 -14.56
C ALA A 60 11.87 1.56 -14.15
N LEU A 61 11.77 1.26 -12.85
CA LEU A 61 10.96 0.16 -12.33
C LEU A 61 9.51 0.55 -12.02
N TYR A 62 9.32 1.68 -11.34
CA TYR A 62 8.01 2.08 -10.80
C TYR A 62 7.35 3.20 -11.60
N ASN A 63 8.02 3.73 -12.63
CA ASN A 63 7.55 4.84 -13.46
C ASN A 63 7.11 6.07 -12.63
N ASN A 64 7.67 6.23 -11.43
CA ASN A 64 7.34 7.29 -10.48
C ASN A 64 8.59 7.70 -9.69
N SER A 65 8.56 8.89 -9.09
CA SER A 65 9.63 9.32 -8.19
C SER A 65 9.61 8.47 -6.90
N PRO A 66 10.78 8.16 -6.33
CA PRO A 66 10.83 7.37 -5.10
C PRO A 66 10.07 8.01 -3.94
N TYR A 67 10.14 9.34 -3.82
CA TYR A 67 9.44 10.09 -2.77
C TYR A 67 7.91 9.93 -2.87
N GLN A 68 7.36 10.11 -4.07
CA GLN A 68 5.91 9.93 -4.29
C GLN A 68 5.47 8.49 -4.05
N TRP A 69 6.30 7.52 -4.44
CA TRP A 69 6.00 6.11 -4.19
C TRP A 69 5.94 5.79 -2.70
N ILE A 70 6.92 6.26 -1.90
CA ILE A 70 6.91 6.06 -0.44
C ILE A 70 5.67 6.70 0.19
N LEU A 71 5.31 7.91 -0.24
CA LEU A 71 4.09 8.58 0.22
C LEU A 71 2.83 7.77 -0.12
N ASP A 72 2.75 7.18 -1.31
CA ASP A 72 1.63 6.33 -1.72
C ASP A 72 1.56 5.06 -0.87
N GLN A 73 2.69 4.37 -0.64
CA GLN A 73 2.74 3.20 0.24
C GLN A 73 2.31 3.54 1.68
N LYS A 74 2.82 4.66 2.21
CA LYS A 74 2.45 5.16 3.54
C LYS A 74 0.96 5.48 3.63
N SER A 75 0.42 6.14 2.61
CA SER A 75 -1.00 6.47 2.50
C SER A 75 -1.87 5.20 2.48
N ARG A 76 -1.50 4.20 1.66
CA ARG A 76 -2.19 2.90 1.61
C ARG A 76 -2.16 2.17 2.95
N ARG A 77 -1.02 2.15 3.63
CA ARG A 77 -0.88 1.52 4.95
C ARG A 77 -1.78 2.20 5.98
N ILE A 78 -1.73 3.53 6.07
CA ILE A 78 -2.59 4.32 6.97
C ILE A 78 -4.06 4.05 6.68
N HIS A 79 -4.46 4.10 5.40
CA HIS A 79 -5.84 3.85 5.01
C HIS A 79 -6.30 2.45 5.43
N ARG A 80 -5.46 1.42 5.24
CA ARG A 80 -5.75 0.06 5.71
C ARG A 80 -5.91 0.01 7.24
N GLU A 81 -5.04 0.67 8.00
CA GLU A 81 -5.17 0.72 9.45
C GLU A 81 -6.43 1.45 9.92
N LEU A 82 -6.86 2.50 9.21
CA LEU A 82 -8.10 3.21 9.50
C LEU A 82 -9.34 2.37 9.24
N ILE A 83 -9.34 1.56 8.17
CA ILE A 83 -10.47 0.73 7.77
C ILE A 83 -10.52 -0.55 8.60
N TYR A 84 -9.42 -1.31 8.67
CA TYR A 84 -9.42 -2.70 9.15
C TYR A 84 -9.05 -2.86 10.62
N THR A 85 -8.72 -1.78 11.33
CA THR A 85 -8.34 -1.86 12.75
C THR A 85 -9.15 -0.91 13.62
N GLN A 86 -9.20 -1.23 14.91
CA GLN A 86 -9.84 -0.41 15.95
C GLN A 86 -8.81 0.40 16.77
N LYS A 87 -7.55 0.49 16.33
CA LYS A 87 -6.50 1.28 17.00
C LYS A 87 -6.94 2.74 17.16
N THR A 88 -6.50 3.47 18.17
CA THR A 88 -6.85 4.91 18.25
C THR A 88 -6.10 5.72 17.17
N LEU A 89 -6.63 6.89 16.77
CA LEU A 89 -5.94 7.76 15.81
C LEU A 89 -4.57 8.21 16.33
N ALA A 90 -4.46 8.45 17.64
CA ALA A 90 -3.19 8.75 18.30
C ALA A 90 -2.20 7.58 18.18
N ARG A 91 -2.67 6.34 18.35
CA ARG A 91 -1.82 5.16 18.20
C ARG A 91 -1.29 5.01 16.78
N ILE A 92 -2.16 5.10 15.77
CA ILE A 92 -1.76 5.03 14.34
C ILE A 92 -0.78 6.16 14.02
N SER A 93 -1.05 7.39 14.48
CA SER A 93 -0.15 8.53 14.30
C SER A 93 1.25 8.24 14.85
N SER A 94 1.35 7.66 16.06
CA SER A 94 2.63 7.34 16.68
C SER A 94 3.38 6.21 15.96
N GLU A 95 2.67 5.15 15.54
CA GLU A 95 3.27 4.01 14.83
C GLU A 95 3.77 4.37 13.43
N GLN A 96 3.17 5.40 12.81
CA GLN A 96 3.58 5.93 11.51
C GLN A 96 4.57 7.10 11.63
N HIS A 97 5.14 7.29 12.83
CA HIS A 97 6.18 8.27 13.14
C HIS A 97 5.79 9.74 12.87
N PHE A 98 4.51 10.09 13.01
CA PHE A 98 4.09 11.49 12.91
C PHE A 98 4.42 12.24 14.19
N LYS A 99 4.97 13.46 14.05
CA LYS A 99 5.32 14.35 15.17
C LYS A 99 4.11 14.72 16.04
N SER A 100 2.92 14.74 15.47
CA SER A 100 1.67 15.05 16.18
C SER A 100 0.46 14.50 15.42
N VAL A 101 -0.65 14.32 16.15
CA VAL A 101 -1.94 13.96 15.55
C VAL A 101 -2.43 15.03 14.56
N SER A 102 -2.07 16.30 14.79
CA SER A 102 -2.38 17.39 13.86
C SER A 102 -1.68 17.21 12.52
N HIS A 103 -0.38 16.87 12.52
CA HIS A 103 0.35 16.54 11.28
C HIS A 103 -0.24 15.33 10.57
N PHE A 104 -0.63 14.31 11.34
CA PHE A 104 -1.31 13.13 10.80
C PHE A 104 -2.65 13.47 10.11
N ASN A 105 -3.47 14.33 10.73
CA ASN A 105 -4.73 14.79 10.15
C ASN A 105 -4.52 15.55 8.83
N VAL A 106 -3.54 16.45 8.78
CA VAL A 106 -3.18 17.20 7.57
C VAL A 106 -2.70 16.25 6.48
N PHE A 107 -1.81 15.31 6.81
CA PHE A 107 -1.34 14.28 5.88
C PHE A 107 -2.50 13.50 5.26
N CYS A 108 -3.43 13.00 6.08
CA CYS A 108 -4.60 12.26 5.58
C CYS A 108 -5.47 13.12 4.67
N LYS A 109 -5.70 14.39 5.03
CA LYS A 109 -6.49 15.29 4.19
C LYS A 109 -5.85 15.52 2.82
N ILE A 110 -4.52 15.66 2.76
CA ILE A 110 -3.78 15.89 1.51
C ILE A 110 -3.71 14.61 0.66
N HIS A 111 -3.35 13.47 1.26
CA HIS A 111 -3.05 12.25 0.50
C HIS A 111 -4.21 11.24 0.41
N LEU A 112 -5.15 11.27 1.35
CA LEU A 112 -6.35 10.42 1.35
C LEU A 112 -7.63 11.19 1.02
N GLY A 113 -7.55 12.52 0.86
CA GLY A 113 -8.69 13.40 0.53
C GLY A 113 -9.64 13.71 1.70
N GLN A 114 -9.50 13.01 2.83
CA GLN A 114 -10.37 13.14 4.00
C GLN A 114 -9.58 13.05 5.31
N THR A 115 -10.16 13.54 6.40
CA THR A 115 -9.57 13.36 7.73
C THR A 115 -9.71 11.90 8.18
N PRO A 116 -8.79 11.38 9.02
CA PRO A 116 -8.85 9.99 9.45
C PRO A 116 -10.09 9.68 10.29
N GLY A 117 -10.64 10.67 11.00
CA GLY A 117 -11.92 10.58 11.68
C GLY A 117 -13.11 10.44 10.72
N ALA A 118 -13.10 11.17 9.60
CA ALA A 118 -14.14 11.05 8.58
C ALA A 118 -14.10 9.66 7.91
N ILE A 119 -12.90 9.16 7.57
CA ILE A 119 -12.71 7.82 6.98
C ILE A 119 -13.31 6.73 7.89
N ARG A 120 -13.09 6.83 9.20
CA ARG A 120 -13.66 5.87 10.17
C ARG A 120 -15.16 5.98 10.32
N LYS A 121 -15.69 7.21 10.36
CA LYS A 121 -17.13 7.42 10.42
C LYS A 121 -17.81 6.81 9.20
N ASP A 122 -17.24 7.01 8.01
CA ASP A 122 -17.76 6.43 6.77
C ASP A 122 -17.71 4.90 6.78
N ARG A 123 -16.64 4.30 7.33
CA ARG A 123 -16.57 2.85 7.58
C ARG A 123 -17.68 2.38 8.52
N ASP A 124 -17.86 3.03 9.65
CA ASP A 124 -18.85 2.62 10.66
C ASP A 124 -20.29 2.74 10.12
N ILE A 125 -20.56 3.76 9.30
CA ILE A 125 -21.84 3.92 8.59
C ILE A 125 -22.06 2.78 7.59
N LYS A 126 -21.03 2.38 6.83
CA LYS A 126 -21.12 1.29 5.86
C LYS A 126 -21.38 -0.06 6.54
N LEU A 127 -20.74 -0.32 7.68
CA LEU A 127 -20.96 -1.54 8.47
C LEU A 127 -22.41 -1.62 8.97
N LYS A 128 -22.94 -0.55 9.58
CA LYS A 128 -24.33 -0.50 10.06
C LYS A 128 -25.37 -0.71 8.96
N LYS A 129 -25.15 -0.11 7.77
CA LYS A 129 -26.04 -0.30 6.61
C LYS A 129 -26.03 -1.73 6.05
N GLY A 130 -24.93 -2.48 6.25
CA GLY A 130 -24.86 -3.90 5.88
C GLY A 130 -25.69 -4.77 6.83
N GLU A 131 -25.53 -4.55 8.13
CA GLU A 131 -26.25 -5.28 9.19
C GLU A 131 -27.77 -5.08 9.11
N GLU A 132 -28.23 -3.86 8.81
CA GLU A 132 -29.67 -3.58 8.62
C GLU A 132 -30.28 -4.34 7.44
N LYS A 133 -29.55 -4.46 6.32
CA LYS A 133 -30.03 -5.17 5.12
C LYS A 133 -30.06 -6.69 5.28
N ASP A 134 -29.17 -7.24 6.09
CA ASP A 134 -29.14 -8.67 6.36
C ASP A 134 -30.16 -9.06 7.44
N GLY A 135 -30.32 -8.23 8.47
CA GLY A 135 -31.38 -8.41 9.47
C GLY A 135 -32.80 -8.25 8.88
N GLU A 136 -32.97 -7.44 7.84
CA GLU A 136 -34.26 -7.28 7.16
C GLU A 136 -34.57 -8.42 6.16
N ARG A 137 -33.54 -9.04 5.56
CA ARG A 137 -33.68 -10.28 4.79
C ARG A 137 -34.08 -11.46 5.66
N ASP A 138 -33.39 -11.65 6.79
CA ASP A 138 -33.66 -12.76 7.73
C ASP A 138 -35.08 -12.67 8.33
N LYS A 139 -35.59 -11.46 8.57
CA LYS A 139 -36.99 -11.22 9.00
C LYS A 139 -38.02 -11.49 7.89
N ARG A 140 -37.70 -11.21 6.62
CA ARG A 140 -38.58 -11.48 5.48
C ARG A 140 -38.67 -12.99 5.20
N GLU A 141 -37.56 -13.71 5.28
CA GLU A 141 -37.53 -15.17 5.11
C GLU A 141 -38.32 -15.90 6.21
N ARG A 142 -38.17 -15.49 7.48
CA ARG A 142 -38.94 -16.07 8.60
C ARG A 142 -40.45 -15.78 8.52
N LYS A 143 -40.84 -14.61 8.02
CA LYS A 143 -42.26 -14.26 7.79
C LYS A 143 -42.88 -15.03 6.63
N ASN A 144 -42.14 -15.26 5.54
CA ASN A 144 -42.62 -16.05 4.41
C ASN A 144 -42.78 -17.54 4.75
N LEU A 145 -41.98 -18.07 5.68
CA LEU A 145 -42.08 -19.46 6.15
C LEU A 145 -43.35 -19.73 6.98
N HIS A 146 -43.85 -18.72 7.71
CA HIS A 146 -45.07 -18.83 8.54
C HIS A 146 -46.36 -18.48 7.78
N ALA A 147 -46.26 -17.92 6.57
CA ALA A 147 -47.42 -17.54 5.76
C ALA A 147 -47.87 -18.62 4.79
N ASN A 148 -47.14 -19.74 4.70
CA ASN A 148 -47.35 -20.79 3.70
C ASN A 148 -47.75 -22.15 4.31
N ASN A 149 -48.29 -22.15 5.54
CA ASN A 149 -48.78 -23.33 6.24
C ASN A 149 -50.14 -23.04 6.90
#